data_AF-A0A5B0WXR9-F1
#
_entry.id   AF-A0A5B0WXR9-F1
#
_cell.length_a   1.000
_cell.length_b   1.000
_cell.length_c   1.000
_cell.angle_alpha   90.00
_cell.angle_beta   90.00
_cell.angle_gamma   90.00
#
_symmetry.space_group_name_H-M   'P 1'
#
loop_
_entity.id
_entity.type
_entity.pdbx_description
1 polymer ?
#
loop_
_entity_poly.entity_id
_entity_poly.type
_entity_poly.pdbx_seq_one_letter_code
_entity_poly.pdbx_strand_id
1 'polypeptide(L)'
;MAAAQGIVGADAPSLLMGIRIGRGARPHSLPGQARGARHRTMLFARTLASLVHTFRITGSSMAVLAEWLPRIGAVFTILLGLVGFFRPQLITASQQIELGSPMAASEARVVFGGLHLGAGAMALLLHDPAVYLTLGAAWSMGLLARFYSMIADKTSLQHSLPGIVVDAVMAGLFLGGHLLSSAS
;
A
#
# COMPACT_ATOMS: atom_id res chain seq x y z
N MET A 1 41.83 -39.96 -20.77
CA MET A 1 40.81 -40.56 -21.67
C MET A 1 39.88 -39.44 -22.10
N ALA A 2 39.56 -39.16 -23.35
CA ALA A 2 40.10 -39.43 -24.66
C ALA A 2 39.39 -38.40 -25.56
N ALA A 3 40.13 -37.79 -26.48
CA ALA A 3 39.57 -36.93 -27.52
C ALA A 3 38.66 -37.74 -28.46
N ALA A 4 37.67 -37.10 -29.07
CA ALA A 4 37.01 -37.61 -30.26
C ALA A 4 36.92 -36.48 -31.30
N GLN A 5 37.80 -36.59 -32.29
CA GLN A 5 37.82 -35.86 -33.55
C GLN A 5 36.93 -36.58 -34.58
N GLY A 6 36.56 -35.84 -35.64
CA GLY A 6 36.32 -36.38 -36.99
C GLY A 6 34.85 -36.46 -37.41
N ILE A 7 34.44 -36.29 -38.68
CA ILE A 7 35.09 -36.26 -40.00
C ILE A 7 33.97 -35.74 -40.95
N VAL A 8 34.19 -34.67 -41.72
CA VAL A 8 34.46 -34.63 -43.18
C VAL A 8 33.45 -35.36 -44.09
N GLY A 9 32.77 -34.56 -44.93
CA GLY A 9 32.65 -34.75 -46.38
C GLY A 9 31.70 -35.82 -46.94
N ALA A 10 30.78 -35.42 -47.82
CA ALA A 10 30.56 -36.10 -49.10
C ALA A 10 29.57 -35.32 -49.98
N ASP A 11 29.91 -35.31 -51.27
CA ASP A 11 29.32 -34.55 -52.36
C ASP A 11 28.08 -35.22 -53.02
N ALA A 12 27.37 -34.38 -53.80
CA ALA A 12 26.56 -34.68 -55.01
C ALA A 12 25.09 -35.16 -54.84
N PRO A 13 24.22 -35.04 -55.88
CA PRO A 13 24.25 -34.21 -57.09
C PRO A 13 22.95 -33.39 -57.35
N SER A 14 23.04 -32.54 -58.37
CA SER A 14 22.00 -31.79 -59.07
C SER A 14 20.74 -32.57 -59.48
N LEU A 15 19.57 -32.05 -59.11
CA LEU A 15 18.29 -32.36 -59.76
C LEU A 15 17.55 -31.05 -60.08
N LEU A 16 17.81 -30.56 -61.30
CA LEU A 16 17.00 -29.58 -61.99
C LEU A 16 15.63 -30.21 -62.30
N MET A 17 14.60 -29.82 -61.56
CA MET A 17 13.21 -30.03 -61.99
C MET A 17 12.45 -28.72 -61.84
N GLY A 18 12.20 -28.09 -62.98
CA GLY A 18 11.55 -26.80 -63.09
C GLY A 18 10.14 -26.82 -62.51
N ILE A 19 9.96 -26.14 -61.38
CA ILE A 19 8.65 -25.74 -60.89
C ILE A 19 8.31 -24.42 -61.58
N ARG A 20 7.40 -24.49 -62.56
CA ARG A 20 6.69 -23.31 -63.09
C ARG A 20 6.04 -22.60 -61.92
N ILE A 21 6.57 -21.43 -61.56
CA ILE A 21 5.88 -20.47 -60.69
C ILE A 21 4.64 -20.01 -61.45
N GLY A 22 3.48 -20.60 -61.11
CA GLY A 22 2.20 -20.06 -61.47
C GLY A 22 2.12 -18.64 -60.92
N ARG A 23 1.94 -17.65 -61.80
CA ARG A 23 1.57 -16.29 -61.40
C ARG A 23 0.27 -16.40 -60.59
N GLY A 24 0.40 -16.37 -59.27
CA GLY A 24 -0.73 -16.27 -58.36
C GLY A 24 -1.58 -15.06 -58.77
N ALA A 25 -2.85 -15.32 -59.01
CA ALA A 25 -3.86 -14.29 -59.19
C ALA A 25 -3.73 -13.27 -58.04
N ARG A 26 -3.56 -11.99 -58.37
CA ARG A 26 -3.61 -10.94 -57.36
C ARG A 26 -4.99 -11.00 -56.71
N PRO A 27 -5.12 -11.22 -55.40
CA PRO A 27 -6.43 -11.13 -54.76
C PRO A 27 -6.91 -9.69 -54.93
N HIS A 28 -8.03 -9.51 -55.64
CA HIS A 28 -8.78 -8.26 -55.67
C HIS A 28 -9.25 -7.96 -54.26
N SER A 29 -8.43 -7.22 -53.51
CA SER A 29 -8.76 -6.75 -52.17
C SER A 29 -9.80 -5.64 -52.32
N LEU A 30 -11.02 -5.92 -51.88
CA LEU A 30 -12.11 -4.94 -51.87
C LEU A 30 -11.70 -3.74 -50.99
N PRO A 31 -11.71 -2.50 -51.51
CA PRO A 31 -11.15 -1.32 -50.85
C PRO A 31 -11.77 -0.95 -49.48
N GLY A 32 -12.88 -1.59 -49.08
CA GLY A 32 -13.53 -1.41 -47.78
C GLY A 32 -12.97 -2.28 -46.63
N GLN A 33 -12.41 -3.46 -46.92
CA GLN A 33 -12.08 -4.46 -45.89
C GLN A 33 -10.82 -4.08 -45.07
N ALA A 34 -9.84 -3.46 -45.73
CA ALA A 34 -8.61 -3.00 -45.07
C ALA A 34 -8.83 -1.78 -44.15
N ARG A 35 -9.81 -0.91 -44.45
CA ARG A 35 -10.16 0.24 -43.57
C ARG A 35 -10.80 -0.22 -42.27
N GLY A 36 -11.70 -1.21 -42.33
CA GLY A 36 -12.36 -1.77 -41.14
C GLY A 36 -11.38 -2.46 -40.19
N ALA A 37 -10.43 -3.23 -40.72
CA ALA A 37 -9.39 -3.88 -39.92
C ALA A 37 -8.48 -2.86 -39.21
N ARG A 38 -8.00 -1.82 -39.94
CA ARG A 38 -7.20 -0.75 -39.34
C ARG A 38 -7.94 0.02 -38.26
N HIS A 39 -9.24 0.29 -38.45
CA HIS A 39 -10.04 0.97 -37.44
C HIS A 39 -10.20 0.15 -36.15
N ARG A 40 -10.44 -1.17 -36.26
CA ARG A 40 -10.53 -2.07 -35.10
C ARG A 40 -9.20 -2.19 -34.35
N THR A 41 -8.08 -2.30 -35.06
CA THR A 41 -6.75 -2.34 -34.45
C THR A 41 -6.41 -1.01 -33.75
N MET A 42 -6.76 0.13 -34.35
CA MET A 42 -6.57 1.44 -33.70
C MET A 42 -7.46 1.61 -32.47
N LEU A 43 -8.71 1.15 -32.50
CA LEU A 43 -9.61 1.21 -31.35
C LEU A 43 -9.07 0.34 -30.20
N PHE A 44 -8.63 -0.89 -30.50
CA PHE A 44 -8.02 -1.79 -29.52
C PHE A 44 -6.73 -1.20 -28.91
N ALA A 45 -5.84 -0.65 -29.74
CA ALA A 45 -4.61 -0.01 -29.26
C ALA A 45 -4.90 1.20 -28.37
N ARG A 46 -5.92 2.01 -28.69
CA ARG A 46 -6.34 3.16 -27.87
C ARG A 46 -6.94 2.71 -26.53
N THR A 47 -7.77 1.66 -26.53
CA THR A 47 -8.30 1.08 -25.29
C THR A 47 -7.19 0.50 -24.42
N LEU A 48 -6.24 -0.22 -25.02
CA LEU A 48 -5.11 -0.78 -24.29
C LEU A 48 -4.20 0.33 -23.71
N ALA A 49 -3.91 1.37 -24.51
CA ALA A 49 -3.14 2.52 -24.03
C ALA A 49 -3.86 3.27 -22.90
N SER A 50 -5.19 3.43 -23.00
CA SER A 50 -6.01 4.01 -21.94
C SER A 50 -5.97 3.16 -20.67
N LEU A 51 -6.07 1.83 -20.79
CA LEU A 51 -6.01 0.92 -19.64
C LEU A 51 -4.64 0.96 -18.97
N VAL A 52 -3.55 0.92 -19.74
CA VAL A 52 -2.17 1.02 -19.21
C VAL A 52 -1.96 2.37 -18.53
N HIS A 53 -2.42 3.46 -19.11
CA HIS A 53 -2.31 4.78 -18.52
C HIS A 53 -3.12 4.90 -17.22
N THR A 54 -4.37 4.41 -17.20
CA THR A 54 -5.20 4.38 -15.99
C THR A 54 -4.57 3.51 -14.91
N PHE A 55 -4.08 2.32 -15.26
CA PHE A 55 -3.40 1.43 -14.31
C PHE A 55 -2.14 2.08 -13.72
N ARG A 56 -1.34 2.76 -14.56
CA ARG A 56 -0.14 3.48 -14.12
C ARG A 56 -0.46 4.64 -13.18
N ILE A 57 -1.51 5.41 -13.47
CA ILE A 57 -1.96 6.50 -12.59
C ILE A 57 -2.40 5.94 -11.24
N THR A 58 -3.26 4.92 -11.24
CA THR A 58 -3.75 4.30 -10.00
C THR A 58 -2.59 3.75 -9.18
N GLY A 59 -1.63 3.05 -9.78
CA GLY A 59 -0.43 2.57 -9.10
C GLY A 59 0.40 3.68 -8.47
N SER A 60 0.60 4.80 -9.19
CA SER A 60 1.34 5.95 -8.65
C SER A 60 0.63 6.64 -7.48
N SER A 61 -0.71 6.76 -7.54
CA SER A 61 -1.50 7.35 -6.45
C SER A 61 -1.47 6.47 -5.19
N MET A 62 -1.57 5.15 -5.34
CA MET A 62 -1.51 4.21 -4.21
C MET A 62 -0.15 4.23 -3.52
N ALA A 63 0.95 4.33 -4.30
CA ALA A 63 2.29 4.46 -3.74
C ALA A 63 2.46 5.74 -2.89
N VAL A 64 1.94 6.87 -3.37
CA VAL A 64 1.93 8.13 -2.61
C VAL A 64 1.13 7.96 -1.31
N LEU A 65 -0.08 7.42 -1.39
CA LEU A 65 -0.88 7.17 -0.18
C LEU A 65 -0.16 6.25 0.81
N ALA A 66 0.48 5.19 0.30
CA ALA A 66 1.21 4.23 1.12
C ALA A 66 2.37 4.87 1.91
N GLU A 67 3.06 5.83 1.30
CA GLU A 67 4.15 6.57 1.92
C GLU A 67 3.66 7.61 2.96
N TRP A 68 2.59 8.35 2.63
CA TRP A 68 2.21 9.53 3.40
C TRP A 68 1.27 9.24 4.58
N LEU A 69 0.39 8.24 4.46
CA LEU A 69 -0.52 7.86 5.55
C LEU A 69 0.18 7.62 6.90
N PRO A 70 1.21 6.76 7.00
CA PRO A 70 1.88 6.50 8.28
C PRO A 70 2.66 7.72 8.80
N ARG A 71 3.16 8.60 7.92
CA ARG A 71 3.81 9.85 8.33
C ARG A 71 2.82 10.83 8.94
N ILE A 72 1.62 10.95 8.35
CA ILE A 72 0.52 11.72 8.92
C ILE A 72 0.12 11.15 10.29
N GLY A 73 0.04 9.81 10.40
CA GLY A 73 -0.13 9.12 11.68
C GLY A 73 0.92 9.54 12.71
N ALA A 74 2.20 9.51 12.35
CA ALA A 74 3.29 9.91 13.25
C ALA A 74 3.19 11.39 13.71
N VAL A 75 2.80 12.30 12.82
CA VAL A 75 2.54 13.70 13.18
C VAL A 75 1.41 13.80 14.21
N PHE A 76 0.29 13.10 14.00
CA PHE A 76 -0.80 13.08 14.99
C PHE A 76 -0.37 12.47 16.32
N THR A 77 0.44 11.40 16.31
CA THR A 77 1.02 10.82 17.54
C THR A 77 1.86 11.86 18.29
N ILE A 78 2.68 12.66 17.60
CA ILE A 78 3.44 13.75 18.21
C ILE A 78 2.51 14.79 18.83
N LEU A 79 1.46 15.22 18.12
CA LEU A 79 0.51 16.20 18.64
C LEU A 79 -0.21 15.69 19.89
N LEU A 80 -0.66 14.44 19.89
CA LEU A 80 -1.22 13.77 21.07
C LEU A 80 -0.19 13.71 22.20
N GLY A 81 1.07 13.38 21.89
CA GLY A 81 2.18 13.40 22.83
C GLY A 81 2.43 14.77 23.44
N LEU A 82 2.39 15.84 22.66
CA LEU A 82 2.54 17.20 23.19
C LEU A 82 1.40 17.57 24.13
N VAL A 83 0.15 17.24 23.75
CA VAL A 83 -1.01 17.46 24.63
C VAL A 83 -0.87 16.65 25.92
N GLY A 84 -0.56 15.36 25.84
CA GLY A 84 -0.38 14.48 26.99
C GLY A 84 0.79 14.90 27.89
N PHE A 85 1.86 15.42 27.30
CA PHE A 85 3.04 15.84 28.06
C PHE A 85 2.79 17.12 28.85
N PHE A 86 2.10 18.11 28.27
CA PHE A 86 1.90 19.41 28.91
C PHE A 86 0.57 19.52 29.69
N ARG A 87 -0.51 18.96 29.16
CA ARG A 87 -1.88 19.03 29.70
C ARG A 87 -2.63 17.69 29.55
N PRO A 88 -2.20 16.63 30.27
CA PRO A 88 -2.81 15.29 30.16
C PRO A 88 -4.32 15.27 30.47
N GLN A 89 -4.82 16.23 31.25
CA GLN A 89 -6.25 16.35 31.61
C GLN A 89 -7.15 16.46 30.38
N LEU A 90 -6.67 17.04 29.27
CA LEU A 90 -7.46 17.15 28.04
C LEU A 90 -7.76 15.77 27.44
N ILE A 91 -6.85 14.82 27.61
CA ILE A 91 -7.02 13.43 27.16
C ILE A 91 -7.87 12.67 28.18
N THR A 92 -7.51 12.72 29.46
CA THR A 92 -8.14 11.93 30.51
C THR A 92 -9.58 12.35 30.80
N ALA A 93 -9.92 13.64 30.66
CA ALA A 93 -11.30 14.12 30.83
C ALA A 93 -12.26 13.49 29.80
N SER A 94 -11.82 13.28 28.57
CA SER A 94 -12.62 12.59 27.54
C SER A 94 -12.90 11.12 27.86
N GLN A 95 -12.16 10.57 28.83
CA GLN A 95 -12.24 9.19 29.31
C GLN A 95 -12.79 9.11 30.73
N GLN A 96 -13.28 10.23 31.30
CA GLN A 96 -13.76 10.31 32.68
C GLN A 96 -12.72 9.86 33.72
N ILE A 97 -11.43 10.00 33.41
CA ILE A 97 -10.32 9.68 34.29
C ILE A 97 -9.91 10.96 35.04
N GLU A 98 -10.11 10.94 36.36
CA GLU A 98 -9.67 12.02 37.25
C GLU A 98 -8.23 11.80 37.73
N LEU A 99 -7.39 12.82 37.56
CA LEU A 99 -5.99 12.80 38.01
C LEU A 99 -5.90 13.34 39.45
N GLY A 100 -6.24 12.50 40.43
CA GLY A 100 -6.40 12.89 41.84
C GLY A 100 -5.12 13.22 42.62
N SER A 101 -3.94 13.12 42.01
CA SER A 101 -2.67 13.45 42.66
C SER A 101 -1.61 13.93 41.67
N PRO A 102 -0.55 14.63 42.14
CA PRO A 102 0.59 14.98 41.30
C PRO A 102 1.26 13.75 40.67
N MET A 103 1.26 12.61 41.38
CA MET A 103 1.80 11.35 40.85
C MET A 103 0.95 10.81 39.70
N ALA A 104 -0.39 10.84 39.82
CA ALA A 104 -1.28 10.44 38.72
C ALA A 104 -1.07 11.31 37.47
N ALA A 105 -0.84 12.62 37.65
CA ALA A 105 -0.48 13.50 36.54
C ALA A 105 0.89 13.17 35.93
N SER A 106 1.87 12.77 36.76
CA SER A 106 3.18 12.30 36.28
C SER A 106 3.05 11.07 35.40
N GLU A 107 2.34 10.04 35.86
CA GLU A 107 2.09 8.82 35.09
C GLU A 107 1.37 9.12 33.77
N ALA A 108 0.34 9.97 33.80
CA ALA A 108 -0.38 10.39 32.60
C ALA A 108 0.54 11.10 31.59
N ARG A 109 1.49 11.93 32.05
CA ARG A 109 2.49 12.57 31.16
C ARG A 109 3.45 11.58 30.55
N VAL A 110 3.80 10.51 31.25
CA VAL A 110 4.66 9.45 30.69
C VAL A 110 3.91 8.69 29.59
N VAL A 111 2.71 8.19 29.90
CA VAL A 111 1.94 7.33 29.00
C VAL A 111 1.37 8.10 27.81
N PHE A 112 0.62 9.18 28.06
CA PHE A 112 -0.01 9.95 27.00
C PHE A 112 0.95 10.95 26.35
N GLY A 113 2.00 11.36 27.07
CA GLY A 113 2.96 12.34 26.60
C GLY A 113 4.24 11.73 26.05
N GLY A 114 5.14 11.33 26.94
CA GLY A 114 6.49 10.88 26.60
C GLY A 114 6.52 9.71 25.62
N LEU A 115 5.71 8.67 25.87
CA LEU A 115 5.66 7.50 25.00
C LEU A 115 5.19 7.86 23.58
N HIS A 116 4.15 8.68 23.46
CA HIS A 116 3.61 9.13 22.17
C HIS A 116 4.58 10.08 21.45
N LEU A 117 5.16 11.04 22.18
CA LEU A 117 6.09 12.01 21.62
C LEU A 117 7.34 11.31 21.08
N GLY A 118 7.93 10.41 21.87
CA GLY A 118 9.09 9.62 21.46
C GLY A 118 8.77 8.68 20.29
N ALA A 119 7.65 7.95 20.36
CA ALA A 119 7.20 7.06 19.30
C ALA A 119 7.00 7.79 17.96
N GLY A 120 6.24 8.88 17.96
CA GLY A 120 5.97 9.65 16.75
C GLY A 120 7.23 10.34 16.20
N ALA A 121 8.07 10.90 17.07
CA ALA A 121 9.34 11.51 16.66
C ALA A 121 10.29 10.50 16.00
N MET A 122 10.46 9.32 16.62
CA MET A 122 11.31 8.27 16.06
C MET A 122 10.74 7.68 14.77
N ALA A 123 9.41 7.59 14.65
CA ALA A 123 8.76 7.14 13.42
C ALA A 123 9.00 8.12 12.25
N LEU A 124 9.04 9.42 12.50
CA LEU A 124 9.43 10.41 11.49
C LEU A 124 10.94 10.45 11.26
N LEU A 125 11.76 10.28 12.30
CA LEU A 125 13.22 10.37 12.16
C LEU A 125 13.80 9.18 11.38
N LEU A 126 13.34 7.96 11.68
CA LEU A 126 13.89 6.74 11.11
C LEU A 126 13.28 6.40 9.75
N HIS A 127 12.05 6.84 9.48
CA HIS A 127 11.30 6.48 8.27
C HIS A 127 11.25 4.97 7.98
N ASP A 128 11.34 4.15 9.03
CA ASP A 128 11.42 2.71 8.91
C ASP A 128 10.00 2.08 8.90
N PRO A 129 9.64 1.29 7.88
CA PRO A 129 8.33 0.62 7.82
C PRO A 129 8.02 -0.27 9.03
N ALA A 130 9.02 -0.89 9.66
CA ALA A 130 8.84 -1.70 10.86
C ALA A 130 8.41 -0.86 12.06
N VAL A 131 8.85 0.40 12.14
CA VAL A 131 8.40 1.34 13.19
C VAL A 131 6.93 1.70 12.98
N TYR A 132 6.52 2.02 11.75
CA TYR A 132 5.11 2.29 11.45
C TYR A 132 4.22 1.06 11.69
N LEU A 133 4.66 -0.13 11.30
CA LEU A 133 3.94 -1.38 11.57
C LEU A 133 3.79 -1.61 13.08
N THR A 134 4.86 -1.39 13.84
CA THR A 134 4.85 -1.50 15.31
C THR A 134 3.80 -0.57 15.93
N LEU A 135 3.75 0.70 15.49
CA LEU A 135 2.75 1.64 15.97
C LEU A 135 1.34 1.24 15.55
N GLY A 136 1.15 0.83 14.29
CA GLY A 136 -0.15 0.34 13.80
C GLY A 136 -0.67 -0.87 14.58
N ALA A 137 0.21 -1.81 14.92
CA ALA A 137 -0.11 -2.94 15.77
C ALA A 137 -0.48 -2.50 17.20
N ALA A 138 0.29 -1.59 17.80
CA ALA A 138 0.01 -1.06 19.14
C ALA A 138 -1.37 -0.36 19.21
N TRP A 139 -1.68 0.50 18.25
CA TRP A 139 -2.99 1.18 18.17
C TRP A 139 -4.14 0.20 17.93
N SER A 140 -3.91 -0.84 17.10
CA SER A 140 -4.89 -1.90 16.86
C SER A 140 -5.17 -2.72 18.13
N MET A 141 -4.14 -3.00 18.92
CA MET A 141 -4.31 -3.66 20.21
C MET A 141 -5.03 -2.77 21.23
N GLY A 142 -4.79 -1.46 21.21
CA GLY A 142 -5.58 -0.49 21.98
C GLY A 142 -7.08 -0.53 21.62
N LEU A 143 -7.38 -0.51 20.32
CA LEU A 143 -8.75 -0.65 19.81
C LEU A 143 -9.40 -1.96 20.27
N LEU A 144 -8.68 -3.09 20.16
CA LEU A 144 -9.15 -4.39 20.65
C LEU A 144 -9.39 -4.39 22.17
N ALA A 145 -8.50 -3.77 22.94
CA ALA A 145 -8.65 -3.66 24.38
C ALA A 145 -9.92 -2.88 24.75
N ARG A 146 -10.33 -1.86 23.97
CA ARG A 146 -11.60 -1.17 24.18
C ARG A 146 -12.80 -2.08 23.97
N PHE A 147 -12.81 -2.85 22.89
CA PHE A 147 -13.89 -3.82 22.67
C PHE A 147 -13.92 -4.88 23.76
N TYR A 148 -12.76 -5.33 24.22
CA TYR A 148 -12.68 -6.24 25.36
C TYR A 148 -13.25 -5.60 26.63
N SER A 149 -12.88 -4.37 26.98
CA SER A 149 -13.43 -3.64 28.14
C SER A 149 -14.94 -3.36 28.03
N MET A 150 -15.51 -3.29 26.84
CA MET A 150 -16.98 -3.22 26.69
C MET A 150 -17.65 -4.53 27.11
N ILE A 151 -16.98 -5.67 26.93
CA ILE A 151 -17.49 -6.99 27.31
C ILE A 151 -17.18 -7.28 28.78
N ALA A 152 -15.93 -7.09 29.19
CA ALA A 152 -15.43 -7.42 30.52
C ALA A 152 -15.88 -6.42 31.58
N ASP A 153 -15.70 -5.13 31.30
CA ASP A 153 -15.94 -4.05 32.27
C ASP A 153 -17.32 -3.38 32.06
N LYS A 154 -18.10 -3.87 31.08
CA LYS A 154 -19.44 -3.37 30.71
C LYS A 154 -19.46 -1.86 30.40
N THR A 155 -18.35 -1.34 29.89
CA THR A 155 -18.29 0.07 29.45
C THR A 155 -19.25 0.31 28.30
N SER A 156 -19.95 1.45 28.31
CA SER A 156 -20.91 1.77 27.25
C SER A 156 -20.19 2.20 25.97
N LEU A 157 -20.77 1.91 24.81
CA LEU A 157 -20.23 2.37 23.52
C LEU A 157 -20.10 3.90 23.50
N GLN A 158 -21.06 4.64 24.08
CA GLN A 158 -21.05 6.10 24.10
C GLN A 158 -19.83 6.67 24.83
N HIS A 159 -19.44 6.06 25.96
CA HIS A 159 -18.27 6.50 26.73
C HIS A 159 -16.95 6.04 26.07
N SER A 160 -16.95 4.87 25.43
CA SER A 160 -15.76 4.34 24.75
C SER A 160 -15.53 4.94 23.35
N LEU A 161 -16.55 5.58 22.75
CA LEU A 161 -16.52 6.05 21.37
C LEU A 161 -15.36 7.00 21.03
N PRO A 162 -15.04 8.03 21.84
CA PRO A 162 -13.94 8.94 21.51
C PRO A 162 -12.61 8.19 21.35
N GLY A 163 -12.35 7.25 22.25
CA GLY A 163 -11.16 6.43 22.21
C GLY A 163 -11.15 5.45 21.04
N ILE A 164 -12.28 4.78 20.77
CA ILE A 164 -12.43 3.88 19.61
C ILE A 164 -12.10 4.62 18.30
N VAL A 165 -12.60 5.85 18.14
CA VAL A 165 -12.36 6.65 16.94
C VAL A 165 -10.87 6.97 16.80
N VAL A 166 -10.22 7.43 17.87
CA VAL A 166 -8.79 7.74 17.84
C VAL A 166 -7.99 6.47 17.53
N ASP A 167 -8.24 5.38 18.23
CA ASP A 167 -7.47 4.13 18.07
C ASP A 167 -7.64 3.57 16.64
N ALA A 168 -8.87 3.59 16.09
CA ALA A 168 -9.15 3.11 14.74
C ALA A 168 -8.52 4.01 13.65
N VAL A 169 -8.59 5.34 13.81
CA VAL A 169 -7.97 6.28 12.87
C VAL A 169 -6.46 6.10 12.87
N MET A 170 -5.84 6.02 14.04
CA MET A 170 -4.39 5.87 14.16
C MET A 170 -3.91 4.52 13.63
N ALA A 171 -4.62 3.42 13.93
CA ALA A 171 -4.37 2.11 13.35
C ALA A 171 -4.48 2.15 11.82
N GLY A 172 -5.53 2.79 11.28
CA GLY A 172 -5.73 2.95 9.84
C GLY A 172 -4.64 3.76 9.16
N LEU A 173 -4.16 4.85 9.77
CA LEU A 173 -3.06 5.66 9.24
C LEU A 173 -1.75 4.86 9.17
N PHE A 174 -1.40 4.12 10.23
CA PHE A 174 -0.16 3.36 10.25
C PHE A 174 -0.20 2.08 9.41
N LEU A 175 -1.29 1.32 9.47
CA LEU A 175 -1.43 0.05 8.73
C LEU A 175 -1.83 0.26 7.28
N GLY A 176 -2.56 1.35 6.96
CA GLY A 176 -2.98 1.67 5.61
C GLY A 176 -1.80 1.79 4.64
N GLY A 177 -0.66 2.32 5.13
CA GLY A 177 0.59 2.35 4.37
C GLY A 177 1.02 0.97 3.88
N HIS A 178 1.06 0.01 4.81
CA HIS A 178 1.45 -1.36 4.52
C HIS A 178 0.44 -2.06 3.60
N LEU A 179 -0.86 -1.94 3.89
CA LEU A 179 -1.92 -2.58 3.10
C LEU A 179 -1.93 -2.09 1.65
N LEU A 180 -1.78 -0.78 1.43
CA LEU A 180 -1.76 -0.20 0.09
C LEU A 180 -0.49 -0.62 -0.68
N SER A 181 0.67 -0.69 0.00
CA SER A 181 1.91 -1.15 -0.63
C SER A 181 1.88 -2.63 -1.04
N SER A 182 1.10 -3.46 -0.35
CA SER A 182 0.95 -4.88 -0.68
C SER A 182 -0.02 -5.14 -1.85
N ALA A 183 -0.86 -4.16 -2.19
CA ALA A 183 -1.90 -4.26 -3.20
C ALA A 183 -1.50 -3.66 -4.57
N SER A 184 -0.35 -3.00 -4.65
CA SER A 184 0.23 -2.37 -5.85
C SER A 184 1.33 -3.22 -6.49
#